data_AF-A0A644YYE8-F1
#
_entry.id   AF-A0A644YYE8-F1
#
_cell.length_a   1.000
_cell.length_b   1.000
_cell.length_c   1.000
_cell.angle_alpha   90.00
_cell.angle_beta   90.00
_cell.angle_gamma   90.00
#
_symmetry.space_group_name_H-M   'P 1'
#
loop_
_entity.id
_entity.type
_entity.pdbx_description
1 polymer ?
#
loop_
_entity_poly.entity_id
_entity_poly.type
_entity_poly.pdbx_seq_one_letter_code
_entity_poly.pdbx_strand_id
1 'polypeptide(L)'
;MGIGTKEEQLYLQNHALEQYRATFFRQTMFAEFELDTHEVVEGGDVLTAEGLCETYKGLLEKYFGPKVVQDPGIEFEWSRIPHFYYDFYVYQYATGFAAAQTLAGRIVKGEGVDNYLKFLSLGSSYDPLDALRVAGVDLESPQPIEEALRIFGETVAGMSKTLFGE
;
A
#
# COMPACT_ATOMS: atom_id res chain seq x y z
N MET A 1 1.84 27.01 14.30
CA MET A 1 0.76 26.67 15.24
C MET A 1 0.58 25.17 15.15
N GLY A 2 0.93 24.42 16.21
CA GLY A 2 0.70 22.97 16.23
C GLY A 2 -0.79 22.71 16.19
N ILE A 3 -1.23 21.92 15.23
CA ILE A 3 -2.65 21.57 15.04
C ILE A 3 -3.00 20.58 16.16
N GLY A 4 -3.99 20.93 16.98
CA GLY A 4 -4.64 20.03 17.94
C GLY A 4 -3.89 19.68 19.23
N THR A 5 -4.58 18.99 20.14
CA THR A 5 -4.01 18.41 21.37
C THR A 5 -3.04 17.27 21.04
N LYS A 6 -2.26 16.83 22.04
CA LYS A 6 -1.40 15.65 21.89
C LYS A 6 -2.22 14.41 21.46
N GLU A 7 -3.42 14.21 22.02
CA GLU A 7 -4.26 13.08 21.63
C GLU A 7 -4.73 13.18 20.17
N GLU A 8 -5.12 14.38 19.71
CA GLU A 8 -5.55 14.59 18.33
C GLU A 8 -4.42 14.31 17.33
N GLN A 9 -3.19 14.74 17.64
CA GLN A 9 -2.02 14.46 16.80
C GLN A 9 -1.74 12.97 16.69
N LEU A 10 -1.72 12.26 17.84
CA LEU A 10 -1.50 10.81 17.87
C LEU A 10 -2.59 10.06 17.10
N TYR A 11 -3.85 10.48 17.24
CA TYR A 11 -4.95 9.87 16.52
C TYR A 11 -4.77 10.00 15.00
N LEU A 12 -4.48 11.22 14.50
CA LEU A 12 -4.30 11.47 13.08
C LEU A 12 -3.09 10.74 12.50
N GLN A 13 -1.97 10.72 13.23
CA GLN A 13 -0.78 9.99 12.83
C GLN A 13 -1.04 8.48 12.77
N ASN A 14 -1.63 7.91 13.82
CA ASN A 14 -2.00 6.49 13.83
C ASN A 14 -2.99 6.15 12.73
N HIS A 15 -3.99 7.01 12.50
CA HIS A 15 -4.94 6.84 11.41
C HIS A 15 -4.24 6.77 10.06
N ALA A 16 -3.30 7.69 9.77
CA ALA A 16 -2.51 7.66 8.55
C ALA A 16 -1.68 6.36 8.44
N LEU A 17 -0.99 5.95 9.53
CA LEU A 17 -0.20 4.72 9.54
C LEU A 17 -1.05 3.46 9.31
N GLU A 18 -2.27 3.41 9.86
CA GLU A 18 -3.21 2.31 9.60
C GLU A 18 -3.66 2.26 8.14
N GLN A 19 -3.82 3.41 7.47
CA GLN A 19 -4.09 3.44 6.03
C GLN A 19 -2.94 2.85 5.22
N TYR A 20 -1.68 3.17 5.57
CA TYR A 20 -0.51 2.54 4.95
C TYR A 20 -0.49 1.03 5.20
N ARG A 21 -0.70 0.58 6.44
CA ARG A 21 -0.72 -0.85 6.78
C ARG A 21 -1.76 -1.61 5.96
N ALA A 22 -2.98 -1.10 5.88
CA ALA A 22 -4.11 -1.82 5.28
C ALA A 22 -4.19 -1.70 3.75
N THR A 23 -3.78 -0.56 3.18
CA THR A 23 -3.97 -0.24 1.75
C THR A 23 -2.69 -0.37 0.94
N PHE A 24 -1.54 -0.08 1.54
CA PHE A 24 -0.24 -0.18 0.88
C PHE A 24 0.38 -1.55 1.15
N PHE A 25 0.84 -1.80 2.38
CA PHE A 25 1.57 -3.03 2.69
C PHE A 25 0.74 -4.30 2.51
N ARG A 26 -0.49 -4.32 3.06
CA ARG A 26 -1.33 -5.53 3.02
C ARG A 26 -1.82 -5.86 1.62
N GLN A 27 -2.12 -4.87 0.79
CA GLN A 27 -2.54 -5.12 -0.59
C GLN A 27 -1.35 -5.56 -1.46
N THR A 28 -0.15 -5.02 -1.22
CA THR A 28 1.08 -5.53 -1.87
C THR A 28 1.36 -6.99 -1.47
N MET A 29 1.20 -7.35 -0.19
CA MET A 29 1.33 -8.74 0.26
C MET A 29 0.34 -9.66 -0.44
N PHE A 30 -0.90 -9.21 -0.64
CA PHE A 30 -1.92 -9.96 -1.39
C PHE A 30 -1.56 -10.11 -2.86
N ALA A 31 -1.04 -9.06 -3.50
CA ALA A 31 -0.56 -9.12 -4.87
C ALA A 31 0.63 -10.08 -5.03
N GLU A 32 1.54 -10.11 -4.05
CA GLU A 32 2.67 -11.05 -4.05
C GLU A 32 2.17 -12.50 -3.87
N PHE A 33 1.19 -12.75 -2.98
CA PHE A 33 0.56 -14.06 -2.87
C PHE A 33 -0.10 -14.52 -4.18
N GLU A 34 -0.82 -13.62 -4.85
CA GLU A 34 -1.45 -13.90 -6.13
C GLU A 34 -0.40 -14.23 -7.20
N LEU A 35 0.70 -13.47 -7.27
CA LEU A 35 1.81 -13.75 -8.17
C LEU A 35 2.47 -15.10 -7.88
N ASP A 36 2.91 -15.33 -6.64
CA ASP A 36 3.62 -16.54 -6.22
C ASP A 36 2.79 -17.81 -6.54
N THR A 37 1.48 -17.76 -6.29
CA THR A 37 0.59 -18.91 -6.55
C THR A 37 0.38 -19.15 -8.04
N HIS A 38 0.32 -18.09 -8.86
CA HIS A 38 0.27 -18.22 -10.32
C HIS A 38 1.58 -18.79 -10.87
N GLU A 39 2.73 -18.32 -10.41
CA GLU A 39 4.04 -18.80 -10.84
C GLU A 39 4.25 -20.30 -10.55
N VAL A 40 3.71 -20.82 -9.44
CA VAL A 40 3.69 -22.26 -9.14
C VAL A 40 2.96 -23.05 -10.22
N VAL A 41 1.79 -22.58 -10.65
CA VAL A 41 1.00 -23.26 -11.69
C VAL A 41 1.68 -23.14 -13.06
N GLU A 42 2.22 -21.96 -13.38
CA GLU A 42 2.95 -21.72 -14.63
C GLU A 42 4.22 -22.57 -14.73
N GLY A 43 4.86 -22.85 -13.59
CA GLY A 43 5.99 -23.79 -13.47
C GLY A 43 5.61 -25.27 -13.69
N GLY A 44 4.31 -25.59 -13.75
CA GLY A 44 3.79 -26.94 -13.93
C GLY A 44 3.56 -27.71 -12.63
N ASP A 45 3.72 -27.07 -11.47
CA ASP A 45 3.44 -27.64 -10.16
C ASP A 45 1.94 -27.50 -9.79
N VAL A 46 1.55 -28.15 -8.69
CA VAL A 46 0.15 -28.19 -8.22
C VAL A 46 -0.02 -27.36 -6.96
N LEU A 47 -1.01 -26.48 -6.96
CA LEU A 47 -1.44 -25.76 -5.75
C LEU A 47 -2.25 -26.66 -4.83
N THR A 48 -1.63 -27.14 -3.76
CA THR A 48 -2.31 -27.82 -2.64
C THR A 48 -2.73 -26.82 -1.57
N ALA A 49 -3.68 -27.21 -0.71
CA ALA A 49 -4.09 -26.37 0.42
C ALA A 49 -2.92 -26.12 1.39
N GLU A 50 -2.06 -27.12 1.59
CA GLU A 50 -0.83 -27.02 2.38
C GLU A 50 0.14 -26.00 1.78
N GLY A 51 0.40 -26.06 0.47
CA GLY A 51 1.30 -25.13 -0.22
C GLY A 51 0.80 -23.68 -0.20
N LEU A 52 -0.52 -23.47 -0.35
CA LEU A 52 -1.15 -22.16 -0.20
C LEU A 52 -0.98 -21.60 1.23
N CYS A 53 -1.19 -22.45 2.25
CA CYS A 53 -0.99 -22.05 3.64
C CYS A 53 0.48 -21.72 3.94
N GLU A 54 1.42 -22.51 3.42
CA GLU A 54 2.87 -22.27 3.59
C GLU A 54 3.30 -20.95 2.94
N THR A 55 2.88 -20.71 1.69
CA THR A 55 3.13 -19.47 0.96
C THR A 55 2.60 -18.27 1.74
N TYR A 56 1.35 -18.35 2.21
CA TYR A 56 0.71 -17.27 2.96
C TYR A 56 1.41 -16.99 4.31
N LYS A 57 1.79 -18.04 5.06
CA LYS A 57 2.56 -17.90 6.32
C LYS A 57 3.92 -17.23 6.09
N GLY A 58 4.61 -17.61 5.02
CA GLY A 58 5.89 -17.02 4.64
C GLY A 58 5.76 -15.52 4.36
N LEU A 59 4.72 -15.13 3.63
CA LEU A 59 4.43 -13.72 3.35
C LEU A 59 4.05 -12.94 4.62
N LEU A 60 3.26 -13.52 5.53
CA LEU A 60 2.97 -12.90 6.82
C LEU A 60 4.26 -12.63 7.61
N GLU A 61 5.19 -13.58 7.66
CA GLU A 61 6.48 -13.42 8.33
C GLU A 61 7.33 -12.33 7.65
N LYS A 62 7.39 -12.35 6.31
CA LYS A 62 8.14 -11.36 5.50
C LYS A 62 7.63 -9.93 5.75
N TYR A 63 6.31 -9.73 5.76
CA TYR A 63 5.72 -8.39 5.82
C TYR A 63 5.55 -7.85 7.24
N PHE A 64 5.20 -8.69 8.22
CA PHE A 64 4.94 -8.25 9.60
C PHE A 64 6.16 -8.42 10.52
N GLY A 65 7.13 -9.25 10.13
CA GLY A 65 8.34 -9.51 10.89
C GLY A 65 8.11 -10.32 12.17
N PRO A 66 9.20 -10.66 12.89
CA PRO A 66 9.17 -11.63 13.99
C PRO A 66 8.49 -11.12 15.27
N LYS A 67 8.12 -9.84 15.33
CA LYS A 67 7.46 -9.25 16.51
C LYS A 67 5.95 -9.48 16.52
N VAL A 68 5.36 -9.84 15.37
CA VAL A 68 3.94 -10.15 15.26
C VAL A 68 3.76 -11.66 15.44
N VAL A 69 2.95 -12.04 16.42
CA VAL A 69 2.58 -13.45 16.62
C VAL A 69 1.64 -13.85 15.50
N GLN A 70 1.95 -14.96 14.81
CA GLN A 70 1.02 -15.58 13.88
C GLN A 70 0.08 -16.49 14.66
N ASP A 71 -1.16 -16.03 14.83
CA ASP A 71 -2.19 -16.80 15.53
C ASP A 71 -2.52 -18.10 14.78
N PRO A 72 -2.80 -19.20 15.50
CA PRO A 72 -3.26 -20.43 14.87
C PRO A 72 -4.47 -20.18 13.96
N GLY A 73 -4.37 -20.59 12.70
CA GLY A 73 -5.42 -20.44 11.70
C GLY A 73 -5.29 -19.20 10.80
N ILE A 74 -4.35 -18.29 11.07
CA ILE A 74 -4.10 -17.13 10.20
C ILE A 74 -3.65 -17.56 8.80
N GLU A 75 -3.08 -18.76 8.66
CA GLU A 75 -2.67 -19.32 7.38
C GLU A 75 -3.83 -19.64 6.44
N PHE A 76 -5.06 -19.75 6.95
CA PHE A 76 -6.24 -19.95 6.12
C PHE A 76 -6.85 -18.63 5.67
N GLU A 77 -6.26 -17.49 6.02
CA GLU A 77 -6.80 -16.18 5.65
C GLU A 77 -6.90 -15.99 4.14
N TRP A 78 -6.02 -16.59 3.33
CA TRP A 78 -6.13 -16.55 1.88
C TRP A 78 -7.48 -17.06 1.37
N SER A 79 -8.06 -18.07 2.02
CA SER A 79 -9.30 -18.72 1.57
C SER A 79 -10.54 -17.83 1.66
N ARG A 80 -10.48 -16.75 2.45
CA ARG A 80 -11.60 -15.83 2.68
C ARG A 80 -11.42 -14.47 2.01
N ILE A 81 -10.38 -14.28 1.19
CA ILE A 81 -10.13 -13.04 0.46
C ILE A 81 -10.83 -13.12 -0.91
N PRO A 82 -11.93 -12.38 -1.14
CA PRO A 82 -12.67 -12.49 -2.40
C PRO A 82 -11.87 -12.00 -3.60
N HIS A 83 -10.95 -11.07 -3.40
CA HIS A 83 -10.17 -10.47 -4.49
C HIS A 83 -9.19 -11.45 -5.16
N PHE A 84 -8.85 -12.59 -4.54
CA PHE A 84 -8.06 -13.64 -5.18
C PHE A 84 -8.83 -14.42 -6.26
N TYR A 85 -10.12 -14.14 -6.43
CA TYR A 85 -10.94 -14.66 -7.52
C TYR A 85 -11.16 -13.61 -8.63
N TYR A 86 -10.34 -12.57 -8.65
CA TYR A 86 -10.26 -11.54 -9.68
C TYR A 86 -8.90 -11.70 -10.36
N ASP A 87 -8.68 -11.05 -11.51
CA ASP A 87 -7.41 -11.13 -12.22
C ASP A 87 -6.49 -9.95 -11.84
N PHE A 88 -5.55 -10.17 -10.93
CA PHE A 88 -4.52 -9.21 -10.51
C PHE A 88 -5.07 -7.82 -10.18
N TYR A 89 -6.11 -7.77 -9.35
CA TYR A 89 -6.78 -6.50 -9.03
C TYR A 89 -6.12 -5.75 -7.86
N VAL A 90 -5.64 -6.46 -6.85
CA VAL A 90 -5.32 -5.85 -5.54
C VAL A 90 -4.08 -4.96 -5.54
N TYR A 91 -3.12 -5.17 -6.45
CA TYR A 91 -1.92 -4.32 -6.54
C TYR A 91 -2.27 -2.85 -6.84
N GLN A 92 -3.41 -2.63 -7.51
CA GLN A 92 -3.89 -1.30 -7.89
C GLN A 92 -4.17 -0.41 -6.69
N TYR A 93 -4.52 -1.00 -5.53
CA TYR A 93 -4.68 -0.25 -4.29
C TYR A 93 -3.36 0.37 -3.84
N ALA A 94 -2.26 -0.39 -3.87
CA ALA A 94 -0.96 0.08 -3.43
C ALA A 94 -0.38 1.15 -4.38
N THR A 95 -0.48 0.93 -5.70
CA THR A 95 0.00 1.89 -6.70
C THR A 95 -0.84 3.17 -6.71
N GLY A 96 -2.17 3.05 -6.61
CA GLY A 96 -3.07 4.19 -6.50
C GLY A 96 -2.83 5.00 -5.22
N PHE A 97 -2.58 4.32 -4.10
CA PHE A 97 -2.22 4.96 -2.83
C PHE A 97 -0.91 5.75 -2.95
N ALA A 98 0.15 5.16 -3.51
CA ALA A 98 1.43 5.85 -3.71
C ALA A 98 1.33 7.07 -4.64
N ALA A 99 0.56 6.94 -5.73
CA ALA A 99 0.27 8.06 -6.61
C ALA A 99 -0.45 9.19 -5.85
N ALA A 100 -1.47 8.87 -5.05
CA ALA A 100 -2.20 9.85 -4.26
C ALA A 100 -1.32 10.58 -3.24
N GLN A 101 -0.41 9.88 -2.56
CA GLN A 101 0.55 10.49 -1.63
C GLN A 101 1.48 11.48 -2.36
N THR A 102 2.00 11.09 -3.52
CA THR A 102 2.86 11.94 -4.34
C THR A 102 2.13 13.20 -4.79
N LEU A 103 0.90 13.06 -5.31
CA LEU A 103 0.07 14.19 -5.75
C LEU A 103 -0.25 15.14 -4.60
N ALA A 104 -0.71 14.60 -3.46
CA ALA A 104 -1.04 15.40 -2.28
C ALA A 104 0.20 16.14 -1.75
N GLY A 105 1.36 15.47 -1.69
CA GLY A 105 2.61 16.06 -1.25
C GLY A 105 3.05 17.26 -2.10
N ARG A 106 2.84 17.21 -3.42
CA ARG A 106 3.11 18.34 -4.33
C ARG A 106 2.12 19.48 -4.10
N ILE A 107 0.83 19.18 -4.02
CA ILE A 107 -0.23 20.18 -3.83
C ILE A 107 -0.02 20.96 -2.52
N VAL A 108 0.33 20.28 -1.42
CA VAL A 108 0.58 20.92 -0.12
C VAL A 108 1.81 21.85 -0.16
N LYS A 109 2.78 21.58 -1.03
CA LYS A 109 3.94 22.45 -1.29
C LYS A 109 3.62 23.62 -2.25
N GLY A 110 2.39 23.69 -2.76
CA GLY A 110 1.96 24.70 -3.73
C GLY A 110 2.33 24.37 -5.18
N GLU A 111 2.65 23.10 -5.47
CA GLU A 111 3.05 22.63 -6.79
C GLU A 111 1.99 21.69 -7.39
N GLY A 112 1.89 21.65 -8.73
CA GLY A 112 1.13 20.60 -9.42
C GLY A 112 -0.41 20.69 -9.35
N VAL A 113 -0.98 21.79 -8.83
CA VAL A 113 -2.44 21.99 -8.78
C VAL A 113 -3.07 21.94 -10.17
N ASP A 114 -2.49 22.65 -11.14
CA ASP A 114 -3.00 22.67 -12.53
C ASP A 114 -2.90 21.28 -13.18
N ASN A 115 -1.82 20.54 -12.91
CA ASN A 115 -1.64 19.16 -13.36
C ASN A 115 -2.72 18.24 -12.79
N TYR A 116 -3.03 18.38 -11.50
CA TYR A 116 -4.07 17.59 -10.85
C TYR A 116 -5.47 17.90 -11.39
N LEU A 117 -5.81 19.18 -11.59
CA LEU A 117 -7.08 19.58 -12.21
C LEU A 117 -7.20 19.05 -13.65
N LYS A 118 -6.11 19.09 -14.41
CA LYS A 118 -6.07 18.49 -15.76
C LYS A 118 -6.30 16.99 -15.70
N PHE A 119 -5.64 16.27 -14.80
CA PHE A 119 -5.86 14.84 -14.58
C PHE A 119 -7.33 14.51 -14.30
N LEU A 120 -7.99 15.24 -13.39
CA LEU A 120 -9.41 15.05 -13.09
C LEU A 120 -10.32 15.26 -14.30
N SER A 121 -9.93 16.13 -15.24
CA SER A 121 -10.71 16.40 -16.45
C SER A 121 -10.61 15.32 -17.53
N LEU A 122 -9.64 14.40 -17.45
CA LEU A 122 -9.43 13.35 -18.45
C LEU A 122 -10.50 12.25 -18.39
N GLY A 123 -11.09 12.02 -17.22
CA GLY A 123 -12.08 10.96 -16.99
C GLY A 123 -11.50 9.54 -17.10
N SER A 124 -12.37 8.55 -16.97
CA SER A 124 -11.99 7.12 -16.92
C SER A 124 -11.80 6.44 -18.28
N SER A 125 -12.01 7.16 -19.39
CA SER A 125 -11.75 6.66 -20.75
C SER A 125 -10.30 6.87 -21.20
N TYR A 126 -9.51 7.61 -20.43
CA TYR A 126 -8.09 7.85 -20.70
C TYR A 126 -7.23 6.75 -20.09
N ASP A 127 -6.09 6.44 -20.71
CA ASP A 127 -5.17 5.44 -20.17
C ASP A 127 -4.69 5.85 -18.76
N PRO A 128 -4.76 4.97 -17.74
CA PRO A 128 -4.49 5.35 -16.36
C PRO A 128 -3.03 5.74 -16.12
N LEU A 129 -2.07 5.13 -16.81
CA LEU A 129 -0.65 5.48 -16.65
C LEU A 129 -0.38 6.84 -17.29
N ASP A 130 -0.89 7.08 -18.50
CA ASP A 130 -0.76 8.38 -19.15
C ASP A 130 -1.49 9.49 -18.38
N ALA A 131 -2.66 9.20 -17.81
CA ALA A 131 -3.39 10.15 -16.96
C ALA A 131 -2.55 10.57 -15.75
N LEU A 132 -1.93 9.61 -15.07
CA LEU A 132 -1.05 9.90 -13.93
C LEU A 132 0.21 10.66 -14.36
N ARG A 133 0.78 10.36 -15.53
CA ARG A 133 1.91 11.13 -16.07
C ARG A 133 1.53 12.59 -16.31
N VAL A 134 0.31 12.88 -16.76
CA VAL A 134 -0.22 14.26 -16.84
C VAL A 134 -0.29 14.94 -15.47
N ALA A 135 -0.68 14.18 -14.44
CA ALA A 135 -0.66 14.63 -13.04
C ALA A 135 0.78 14.76 -12.48
N GLY A 136 1.78 14.30 -13.24
CA GLY A 136 3.19 14.32 -12.88
C GLY A 136 3.61 13.18 -11.95
N VAL A 137 2.95 12.03 -12.05
CA VAL A 137 3.30 10.77 -11.39
C VAL A 137 3.60 9.74 -12.47
N ASP A 138 4.78 9.13 -12.41
CA ASP A 138 5.16 8.03 -13.30
C ASP A 138 5.26 6.73 -12.50
N LEU A 139 4.30 5.82 -12.69
CA LEU A 139 4.26 4.53 -11.99
C LEU A 139 5.21 3.48 -12.58
N GLU A 140 5.84 3.75 -13.73
CA GLU A 140 6.93 2.91 -14.24
C GLU A 140 8.30 3.27 -13.62
N SER A 141 8.34 4.35 -12.84
CA SER A 141 9.48 4.76 -12.03
C SER A 141 9.30 4.29 -10.59
N PRO A 142 10.40 3.99 -9.84
CA PRO A 142 10.29 3.66 -8.42
C PRO A 142 9.87 4.86 -7.55
N GLN A 143 9.96 6.09 -8.07
CA GLN A 143 9.80 7.32 -7.30
C GLN A 143 8.49 7.43 -6.48
N PRO A 144 7.29 7.09 -7.01
CA PRO A 144 6.06 7.21 -6.23
C PRO A 144 6.03 6.28 -5.02
N ILE A 145 6.60 5.08 -5.17
CA ILE A 145 6.72 4.08 -4.10
C ILE A 145 7.71 4.57 -3.04
N GLU A 146 8.88 5.06 -3.47
CA GLU A 146 9.89 5.62 -2.55
C GLU A 146 9.36 6.82 -1.77
N GLU A 147 8.60 7.72 -2.42
CA GLU A 147 8.00 8.88 -1.76
C GLU A 147 6.94 8.48 -0.74
N ALA A 148 6.08 7.51 -1.05
CA ALA A 148 5.12 6.97 -0.10
C ALA A 148 5.82 6.35 1.12
N LEU A 149 6.88 5.57 0.91
CA LEU A 149 7.68 4.99 1.98
C LEU A 149 8.40 6.06 2.82
N ARG A 150 8.89 7.14 2.21
CA ARG A 150 9.47 8.29 2.91
C ARG A 150 8.44 8.94 3.84
N ILE A 151 7.25 9.23 3.35
CA ILE A 151 6.15 9.83 4.14
C ILE A 151 5.73 8.89 5.28
N PHE A 152 5.65 7.58 5.03
CA PHE A 152 5.40 6.59 6.07
C PHE A 152 6.45 6.67 7.18
N GLY A 153 7.75 6.65 6.83
CA GLY A 153 8.85 6.74 7.79
C GLY A 153 8.82 8.04 8.61
N GLU A 154 8.54 9.18 7.96
CA GLU A 154 8.38 10.47 8.64
C GLU A 154 7.19 10.48 9.60
N THR A 155 6.08 9.84 9.22
CA THR A 155 4.88 9.74 10.06
C THR A 155 5.14 8.86 11.28
N VAL A 156 5.85 7.73 11.12
CA VAL A 156 6.29 6.88 12.24
C VAL A 156 7.19 7.66 13.19
N ALA A 157 8.20 8.36 12.66
CA ALA A 157 9.10 9.18 13.46
C ALA A 157 8.36 10.29 14.21
N GLY A 158 7.40 10.96 13.54
CA GLY A 158 6.55 11.98 14.14
C GLY A 158 5.67 11.45 15.27
N MET A 159 5.08 10.26 15.11
CA MET A 159 4.30 9.61 16.16
C MET A 159 5.17 9.18 17.34
N SER A 160 6.35 8.61 17.07
CA SER A 160 7.32 8.23 18.11
C SER A 160 7.72 9.44 18.96
N LYS A 161 8.07 10.56 18.33
CA LYS A 161 8.38 11.83 19.01
C LYS A 161 7.21 12.33 19.85
N THR A 162 5.99 12.23 19.33
CA THR A 162 4.79 12.68 20.05
C THR A 162 4.50 11.79 21.27
N LEU A 163 4.69 10.47 21.15
CA LEU A 163 4.51 9.50 22.23
C LEU A 163 5.58 9.67 23.31
N PHE A 164 6.86 9.60 22.92
CA PHE A 164 7.99 9.39 23.83
C PHE A 164 8.81 10.66 24.11
N GLY A 165 8.66 11.72 23.31
CA GLY A 165 9.35 13.01 23.53
C GLY A 165 10.81 13.05 23.07
N GLU A 166 11.28 12.04 22.33
CA GLU A 166 12.61 11.97 21.72
C GLU A 166 12.64 12.59 20.31
#